data_AF-A0A2V1CYV4-F1
#
_entry.id   AF-A0A2V1CYV4-F1
#
_cell.length_a   1.000
_cell.length_b   1.000
_cell.length_c   1.000
_cell.angle_alpha   90.00
_cell.angle_beta   90.00
_cell.angle_gamma   90.00
#
_symmetry.space_group_name_H-M   'P 1'
#
loop_
_entity.id
_entity.type
_entity.pdbx_description
1 polymer ?
#
loop_
_entity_poly.entity_id
_entity_poly.type
_entity_poly.pdbx_seq_one_letter_code
_entity_poly.pdbx_strand_id
1 'polypeptide(L)'
;MSTVASMETAYDYVIIGGGTAGLVLANRLSENSDVTVAVLEAGGNTTADPKIAVPALFTSALASELDWNIPSVPQAGLDGRRIGHNQGKALGGSSAINAQALIPFSATDIDTWESLVGDKGWNFATLSPYLKKAFGLTLPEAAAVTQFNVSWAAP
;
A
#
# COMPACT_ATOMS: atom_id res chain seq x y z
N MET A 1 23.92 1.91 -1.49
CA MET A 1 24.19 3.33 -1.81
C MET A 1 22.97 3.85 -2.52
N SER A 2 22.24 4.80 -1.93
CA SER A 2 21.14 5.48 -2.62
C SER A 2 21.76 6.47 -3.61
N THR A 3 21.65 6.20 -4.90
CA THR A 3 21.96 7.18 -5.95
C THR A 3 20.81 8.18 -5.96
N VAL A 4 20.98 9.28 -5.23
CA VAL A 4 20.12 10.45 -5.44
C VAL A 4 20.52 11.00 -6.81
N ALA A 5 19.63 10.87 -7.80
CA ALA A 5 19.78 11.56 -9.08
C ALA A 5 20.01 13.06 -8.81
N SER A 6 20.69 13.76 -9.72
CA SER A 6 20.85 15.22 -9.59
C SER A 6 19.47 15.85 -9.36
N MET A 7 19.32 16.56 -8.25
CA MET A 7 18.08 17.27 -7.95
C MET A 7 17.86 18.33 -9.03
N GLU A 8 16.85 18.10 -9.88
CA GLU A 8 16.40 19.09 -10.82
C GLU A 8 15.67 20.22 -10.10
N THR A 9 15.71 21.43 -10.68
CA THR A 9 15.01 22.60 -10.13
C THR A 9 13.50 22.58 -10.42
N ALA A 10 13.05 21.69 -11.31
CA ALA A 10 11.65 21.50 -11.68
C ALA A 10 11.37 20.03 -12.04
N TYR A 11 10.12 19.60 -11.84
CA TYR A 11 9.61 18.28 -12.23
C TYR A 11 8.22 18.45 -12.85
N ASP A 12 7.84 17.57 -13.78
CA ASP A 12 6.50 17.55 -14.36
C ASP A 12 5.44 17.18 -13.33
N TYR A 13 5.79 16.25 -12.42
CA TYR A 13 4.93 15.84 -11.31
C TYR A 13 5.68 15.82 -9.99
N VAL A 14 5.03 16.35 -8.95
CA VAL A 14 5.47 16.22 -7.57
C VAL A 14 4.41 15.45 -6.79
N ILE A 15 4.78 14.28 -6.29
CA ILE A 15 3.92 13.40 -5.50
C ILE A 15 4.28 13.59 -4.02
N ILE A 16 3.28 13.98 -3.22
CA ILE A 16 3.43 14.18 -1.78
C ILE A 16 3.01 12.90 -1.07
N GLY A 17 3.97 12.21 -0.48
CA GLY A 17 3.82 10.90 0.16
C GLY A 17 4.27 9.76 -0.76
N GLY A 18 5.37 9.12 -0.40
CA GLY A 18 5.90 7.91 -1.04
C GLY A 18 5.27 6.64 -0.48
N GLY A 19 3.95 6.63 -0.29
CA GLY A 19 3.19 5.48 0.22
C GLY A 19 2.65 4.54 -0.87
N THR A 20 1.75 3.63 -0.50
CA THR A 20 1.15 2.62 -1.37
C THR A 20 0.64 3.17 -2.71
N ALA A 21 -0.20 4.21 -2.68
CA ALA A 21 -0.73 4.82 -3.89
C ALA A 21 0.28 5.77 -4.57
N GLY A 22 1.04 6.53 -3.77
CA GLY A 22 2.00 7.52 -4.27
C GLY A 22 3.10 6.87 -5.12
N LEU A 23 3.67 5.75 -4.66
CA LEU A 23 4.69 5.03 -5.44
C LEU A 23 4.13 4.29 -6.64
N VAL A 24 2.88 3.81 -6.60
CA VAL A 24 2.22 3.27 -7.79
C VAL A 24 2.06 4.35 -8.86
N LEU A 25 1.58 5.53 -8.47
CA LEU A 25 1.43 6.66 -9.39
C LEU A 25 2.79 7.11 -9.93
N ALA A 26 3.80 7.25 -9.07
CA ALA A 26 5.15 7.62 -9.46
C ALA A 26 5.70 6.67 -10.52
N ASN A 27 5.61 5.35 -10.24
CA ASN A 27 6.09 4.32 -11.16
C ASN A 27 5.37 4.36 -12.52
N ARG A 28 4.06 4.60 -12.54
CA ARG A 28 3.29 4.68 -13.80
C ARG A 28 3.58 5.94 -14.61
N LEU A 29 3.72 7.08 -13.95
CA LEU A 29 4.05 8.34 -14.64
C LEU A 29 5.47 8.28 -15.23
N SER A 30 6.44 7.74 -14.47
CA SER A 30 7.82 7.60 -14.91
C SER A 30 8.06 6.50 -15.96
N GLU A 31 7.04 5.72 -16.34
CA GLU A 31 7.13 4.81 -17.50
C GLU A 31 7.36 5.60 -18.81
N ASN A 32 6.94 6.88 -18.85
CA ASN A 32 7.29 7.80 -19.91
C ASN A 32 8.63 8.46 -19.62
N SER A 33 9.64 8.22 -20.46
CA SER A 33 10.98 8.80 -20.32
C SER A 33 11.02 10.33 -20.51
N ASP A 34 9.98 10.91 -21.10
CA ASP A 34 9.86 12.36 -21.30
C ASP A 34 9.28 13.07 -20.07
N VAL A 35 8.90 12.32 -19.02
CA VAL A 35 8.27 12.83 -17.80
C VAL A 35 9.22 12.69 -16.61
N THR A 36 9.38 13.77 -15.87
CA THR A 36 10.15 13.82 -14.62
C THR A 36 9.23 13.81 -13.41
N VAL A 37 9.51 12.94 -12.43
CA VAL A 37 8.69 12.77 -11.23
C VAL A 37 9.54 12.89 -9.97
N ALA A 38 9.13 13.79 -9.08
CA ALA A 38 9.65 13.85 -7.71
C ALA A 38 8.66 13.25 -6.73
N VAL A 39 9.16 12.46 -5.78
CA VAL A 39 8.38 11.94 -4.65
C VAL A 39 8.94 12.52 -3.36
N LEU A 40 8.10 13.20 -2.59
CA LEU A 40 8.45 13.74 -1.28
C LEU A 40 7.85 12.83 -0.20
N GLU A 41 8.70 12.11 0.51
CA GLU A 41 8.31 11.21 1.60
C GLU A 41 8.86 11.72 2.93
N ALA A 42 8.03 11.70 3.97
CA ALA A 42 8.39 12.17 5.31
C ALA A 42 9.30 11.17 6.06
N GLY A 43 9.14 9.88 5.77
CA GLY A 43 9.95 8.81 6.32
C GLY A 43 11.22 8.49 5.52
N GLY A 44 12.03 7.59 6.07
CA GLY A 44 13.24 7.10 5.41
C GLY A 44 12.98 5.95 4.43
N ASN A 45 14.01 5.58 3.66
CA ASN A 45 14.03 4.30 2.96
C ASN A 45 14.38 3.18 3.96
N THR A 46 13.46 2.25 4.11
CA THR A 46 13.50 1.21 5.15
C THR A 46 13.41 -0.20 4.55
N THR A 47 13.63 -0.35 3.23
CA THR A 47 13.58 -1.65 2.54
C THR A 47 14.57 -2.68 3.12
N ALA A 48 15.65 -2.22 3.76
CA ALA A 48 16.63 -3.08 4.41
C ALA A 48 16.34 -3.35 5.91
N ASP A 49 15.30 -2.73 6.49
CA ASP A 49 14.94 -2.93 7.90
C ASP A 49 14.32 -4.32 8.08
N PRO A 50 14.86 -5.18 8.98
CA PRO A 50 14.28 -6.49 9.26
C PRO A 50 12.81 -6.46 9.69
N LYS A 51 12.36 -5.37 10.35
CA LYS A 51 10.95 -5.20 10.78
C LYS A 51 9.99 -5.15 9.58
N ILE A 52 10.51 -4.80 8.40
CA ILE A 52 9.77 -4.68 7.14
C ILE A 52 10.06 -5.87 6.22
N ALA A 53 11.33 -6.27 6.12
CA ALA A 53 11.75 -7.35 5.24
C ALA A 53 11.30 -8.74 5.70
N VAL A 54 11.08 -8.94 7.01
CA VAL A 54 10.62 -10.21 7.58
C VAL A 54 9.14 -10.11 7.95
N PRO A 55 8.23 -10.78 7.21
CA PRO A 55 6.78 -10.70 7.43
C PRO A 55 6.33 -10.93 8.88
N ALA A 56 6.94 -11.91 9.55
CA ALA A 56 6.60 -12.27 10.93
C ALA A 56 6.94 -11.17 11.96
N LEU A 57 7.73 -10.17 11.59
CA LEU A 57 8.14 -9.08 12.47
C LEU A 57 7.28 -7.81 12.32
N PHE A 58 6.25 -7.79 11.47
CA PHE A 58 5.50 -6.56 11.17
C PHE A 58 4.95 -5.85 12.42
N THR A 59 4.57 -6.59 13.46
CA THR A 59 4.07 -6.02 14.73
C THR A 59 5.10 -5.16 15.44
N SER A 60 6.40 -5.40 15.23
CA SER A 60 7.49 -4.58 15.78
C SER A 60 7.68 -3.25 15.06
N ALA A 61 7.10 -3.08 13.87
CA ALA A 61 7.06 -1.80 13.17
C ALA A 61 5.94 -0.88 13.69
N LEU A 62 4.88 -1.45 14.27
CA LEU A 62 3.79 -0.69 14.88
C LEU A 62 4.28 0.01 16.15
N ALA A 63 3.78 1.21 16.45
CA ALA A 63 4.24 2.00 17.59
C ALA A 63 5.73 2.43 17.55
N SER A 64 6.44 2.16 16.45
CA SER A 64 7.86 2.47 16.29
C SER A 64 8.10 3.81 15.58
N GLU A 65 9.36 4.12 15.26
CA GLU A 65 9.73 5.27 14.44
C GLU A 65 9.18 5.22 13.00
N LEU A 66 8.83 4.02 12.54
CA LEU A 66 8.23 3.74 11.22
C LEU A 66 6.73 4.05 11.17
N ASP A 67 6.14 4.40 12.30
CA ASP A 67 4.72 4.69 12.46
C ASP A 67 4.51 6.16 12.83
N TRP A 68 3.45 6.76 12.32
CA TRP A 68 3.02 8.09 12.74
C TRP A 68 2.42 8.10 14.16
N ASN A 69 1.95 6.95 14.65
CA ASN A 69 1.45 6.79 16.02
C ASN A 69 0.32 7.76 16.37
N ILE A 70 -0.64 7.94 15.46
CA ILE A 70 -1.70 8.93 15.60
C ILE A 70 -2.81 8.36 16.48
N PRO A 71 -3.07 8.91 17.68
CA PRO A 71 -4.23 8.53 18.45
C PRO A 71 -5.48 9.26 17.94
N SER A 72 -6.64 8.63 18.05
CA SER A 72 -7.91 9.33 17.91
C SER A 72 -8.10 10.36 19.04
N VAL A 73 -9.05 11.26 18.85
CA VAL A 73 -9.68 11.98 19.98
C VAL A 73 -10.38 10.97 20.92
N PRO A 74 -10.71 11.33 22.17
CA PRO A 74 -11.51 10.46 23.04
C PRO A 74 -12.83 10.10 22.36
N GLN A 75 -13.13 8.80 22.27
CA GLN A 75 -14.31 8.30 21.58
C GLN A 75 -15.46 8.12 22.56
N ALA A 76 -16.55 8.87 22.39
CA ALA A 76 -17.72 8.81 23.27
C ALA A 76 -18.36 7.41 23.30
N GLY A 77 -18.40 6.71 22.16
CA GLY A 77 -18.91 5.35 22.07
C GLY A 77 -17.96 4.27 22.60
N LEU A 78 -16.79 4.63 23.10
CA LEU A 78 -15.77 3.70 23.63
C LEU A 78 -15.25 4.16 25.00
N ASP A 79 -16.13 4.67 25.87
CA ASP A 79 -15.81 5.13 27.23
C ASP A 79 -14.66 6.14 27.31
N GLY A 80 -14.55 7.04 26.31
CA GLY A 80 -13.51 8.05 26.25
C GLY A 80 -12.13 7.49 25.87
N ARG A 81 -12.02 6.22 25.46
CA ARG A 81 -10.75 5.66 24.98
C ARG A 81 -10.24 6.42 23.76
N ARG A 82 -8.91 6.49 23.66
CA ARG A 82 -8.19 6.93 22.47
C ARG A 82 -7.67 5.70 21.75
N ILE A 83 -7.96 5.60 20.45
CA ILE A 83 -7.60 4.44 19.63
C ILE A 83 -6.40 4.81 18.78
N GLY A 84 -5.33 4.02 18.86
CA GLY A 84 -4.16 4.19 18.01
C GLY A 84 -4.50 3.82 16.56
N HIS A 85 -4.06 4.67 15.63
CA HIS A 85 -4.18 4.46 14.20
C HIS A 85 -2.78 4.38 13.60
N ASN A 86 -2.32 3.16 13.37
CA ASN A 86 -1.01 2.91 12.80
C ASN A 86 -1.00 3.35 11.32
N GLN A 87 -0.06 4.20 10.95
CA GLN A 87 0.12 4.71 9.59
C GLN A 87 1.61 4.75 9.29
N GLY A 88 2.03 4.15 8.18
CA GLY A 88 3.45 4.06 7.86
C GLY A 88 4.07 5.42 7.55
N LYS A 89 5.18 5.74 8.22
CA LYS A 89 6.05 6.89 8.00
C LYS A 89 7.41 6.40 7.47
N ALA A 90 7.38 5.90 6.24
CA ALA A 90 8.51 5.31 5.54
C ALA A 90 8.24 5.35 4.03
N LEU A 91 9.29 5.19 3.21
CA LEU A 91 9.09 4.86 1.80
C LEU A 91 8.35 3.51 1.69
N GLY A 92 7.22 3.49 0.98
CA GLY A 92 6.21 2.43 0.98
C GLY A 92 5.01 2.74 1.87
N GLY A 93 5.11 3.69 2.80
CA GLY A 93 4.03 4.08 3.71
C GLY A 93 3.43 2.89 4.45
N SER A 94 2.11 2.81 4.53
CA SER A 94 1.44 1.72 5.23
C SER A 94 1.63 0.35 4.58
N SER A 95 2.02 0.24 3.30
CA SER A 95 2.40 -1.08 2.74
C SER A 95 3.71 -1.62 3.29
N ALA A 96 4.56 -0.76 3.88
CA ALA A 96 5.82 -1.18 4.51
C ALA A 96 5.60 -1.77 5.91
N ILE A 97 4.53 -1.38 6.62
CA ILE A 97 4.28 -1.79 8.02
C ILE A 97 3.02 -2.66 8.21
N ASN A 98 2.32 -3.00 7.13
CA ASN A 98 1.09 -3.80 7.22
C ASN A 98 1.37 -5.29 7.48
N ALA A 99 0.29 -6.05 7.70
CA ALA A 99 0.34 -7.49 7.91
C ALA A 99 0.39 -8.32 6.61
N GLN A 100 0.67 -7.69 5.46
CA GLN A 100 0.78 -8.30 4.13
C GLN A 100 -0.46 -9.08 3.65
N ALA A 101 -1.60 -8.91 4.29
CA ALA A 101 -2.85 -9.52 3.84
C ALA A 101 -3.33 -8.84 2.54
N LEU A 102 -3.40 -9.61 1.45
CA LEU A 102 -4.05 -9.21 0.21
C LEU A 102 -5.46 -9.78 0.19
N ILE A 103 -6.45 -8.93 0.43
CA ILE A 103 -7.86 -9.30 0.44
C ILE A 103 -8.53 -8.58 -0.74
N PRO A 104 -9.00 -9.29 -1.78
CA PRO A 104 -9.69 -8.66 -2.89
C PRO A 104 -11.06 -8.13 -2.45
N PHE A 105 -11.46 -7.01 -3.02
CA PHE A 105 -12.79 -6.43 -2.81
C PHE A 105 -13.86 -7.27 -3.51
N SER A 106 -15.07 -7.29 -2.95
CA SER A 106 -16.22 -7.81 -3.68
C SER A 106 -16.60 -6.86 -4.81
N ALA A 107 -17.21 -7.38 -5.88
CA ALA A 107 -17.72 -6.55 -6.97
C ALA A 107 -18.74 -5.52 -6.45
N THR A 108 -19.62 -5.94 -5.55
CA THR A 108 -20.62 -5.08 -4.93
C THR A 108 -20.01 -3.90 -4.17
N ASP A 109 -18.92 -4.12 -3.42
CA ASP A 109 -18.25 -3.03 -2.70
C ASP A 109 -17.73 -1.95 -3.64
N ILE A 110 -17.16 -2.38 -4.79
CA ILE A 110 -16.62 -1.46 -5.79
C ILE A 110 -17.74 -0.78 -6.58
N ASP A 111 -18.76 -1.52 -7.03
CA ASP A 111 -19.91 -0.95 -7.76
C ASP A 111 -20.66 0.10 -6.93
N THR A 112 -20.63 -0.06 -5.60
CA THR A 112 -21.21 0.93 -4.69
C THR A 112 -20.50 2.29 -4.79
N TRP A 113 -19.20 2.34 -5.10
CA TRP A 113 -18.47 3.61 -5.23
C TRP A 113 -19.00 4.49 -6.36
N GLU A 114 -19.22 3.92 -7.55
CA GLU A 114 -19.83 4.65 -8.67
C GLU A 114 -21.18 5.25 -8.26
N SER A 115 -22.00 4.50 -7.53
CA SER A 115 -23.32 4.97 -7.09
C SER A 115 -23.26 6.09 -6.04
N LEU A 116 -22.31 6.03 -5.10
CA LEU A 116 -22.18 6.98 -4.00
C LEU A 116 -21.45 8.26 -4.43
N VAL A 117 -20.41 8.13 -5.23
CA VAL A 117 -19.57 9.23 -5.68
C VAL A 117 -20.14 9.88 -6.94
N GLY A 118 -20.93 9.14 -7.74
CA GLY A 118 -21.50 9.62 -9.00
C GLY A 118 -20.49 9.68 -10.15
N ASP A 119 -19.31 9.08 -9.98
CA ASP A 119 -18.24 9.08 -10.98
C ASP A 119 -18.26 7.80 -11.83
N LYS A 120 -18.66 7.96 -13.09
CA LYS A 120 -18.80 6.84 -14.04
C LYS A 120 -17.43 6.22 -14.32
N GLY A 121 -17.35 4.90 -14.19
CA GLY A 121 -16.12 4.12 -14.37
C GLY A 121 -15.49 3.66 -13.07
N TRP A 122 -15.97 4.11 -11.90
CA TRP A 122 -15.58 3.58 -10.59
C TRP A 122 -16.44 2.37 -10.19
N ASN A 123 -16.58 1.42 -11.11
CA ASN A 123 -17.30 0.17 -10.93
C ASN A 123 -16.38 -1.04 -11.15
N PHE A 124 -16.78 -2.22 -10.70
CA PHE A 124 -15.97 -3.42 -10.74
C PHE A 124 -15.59 -3.81 -12.17
N ALA A 125 -16.53 -3.72 -13.11
CA ALA A 125 -16.29 -4.07 -14.50
C ALA A 125 -15.14 -3.24 -15.12
N THR A 126 -15.10 -1.95 -14.80
CA THR A 126 -14.08 -1.02 -15.32
C THR A 126 -12.75 -1.18 -14.58
N LEU A 127 -12.78 -1.41 -13.26
CA LEU A 127 -11.58 -1.50 -12.42
C LEU A 127 -10.94 -2.89 -12.40
N SER A 128 -11.68 -3.96 -12.72
CA SER A 128 -11.18 -5.35 -12.67
C SER A 128 -9.85 -5.57 -13.40
N PRO A 129 -9.62 -5.03 -14.62
CA PRO A 129 -8.32 -5.16 -15.29
C PRO A 129 -7.16 -4.56 -14.50
N TYR A 130 -7.40 -3.43 -13.81
CA TYR A 130 -6.38 -2.76 -12.98
C TYR A 130 -6.13 -3.51 -11.67
N LEU A 131 -7.19 -4.03 -11.04
CA LEU A 131 -7.09 -4.86 -9.83
C LEU A 131 -6.26 -6.11 -10.11
N LYS A 132 -6.47 -6.77 -11.24
CA LYS A 132 -5.66 -7.92 -11.70
C LYS A 132 -4.21 -7.53 -12.01
N LYS A 133 -3.99 -6.35 -12.61
CA LYS A 133 -2.63 -5.83 -12.92
C LYS A 133 -1.85 -5.46 -11.66
N ALA A 134 -2.51 -5.17 -10.54
CA ALA A 134 -1.88 -4.63 -9.33
C ALA A 134 -1.04 -5.65 -8.55
N PHE A 135 -1.21 -6.96 -8.80
CA PHE A 135 -0.46 -8.00 -8.07
C PHE A 135 -0.06 -9.17 -8.98
N GLY A 136 1.01 -9.85 -8.60
CA GLY A 136 1.39 -11.15 -9.17
C GLY A 136 1.04 -12.26 -8.18
N LEU A 137 0.40 -13.33 -8.67
CA LEU A 137 0.13 -14.51 -7.88
C LEU A 137 1.20 -15.56 -8.14
N THR A 138 1.96 -15.92 -7.10
CA THR A 138 2.84 -17.09 -7.11
C THR A 138 2.18 -18.17 -6.27
N LEU A 139 1.86 -19.31 -6.90
CA LEU A 139 1.23 -20.43 -6.20
C LEU A 139 2.27 -21.17 -5.34
N PRO A 140 1.85 -21.81 -4.22
CA PRO A 140 2.75 -22.62 -3.42
C PRO A 140 3.30 -23.81 -4.22
N GLU A 141 4.49 -24.29 -3.84
CA GLU A 141 5.05 -25.52 -4.40
C GLU A 141 4.15 -26.72 -4.10
N ALA A 142 4.10 -27.68 -5.03
CA ALA A 142 3.23 -28.86 -4.91
C ALA A 142 3.42 -29.62 -3.58
N ALA A 143 4.65 -29.70 -3.08
CA ALA A 143 4.97 -30.33 -1.80
C ALA A 143 4.27 -29.62 -0.63
N ALA A 144 4.29 -28.29 -0.61
CA ALA A 144 3.61 -27.49 0.41
C ALA A 144 2.08 -27.63 0.30
N VAL A 145 1.52 -27.66 -0.91
CA VAL A 145 0.09 -27.88 -1.15
C VAL A 145 -0.36 -29.21 -0.53
N THR A 146 0.38 -30.30 -0.77
CA THR A 146 0.09 -31.61 -0.20
C THR A 146 0.28 -31.63 1.32
N GLN A 147 1.40 -31.13 1.82
CA GLN A 147 1.74 -31.15 3.24
C GLN A 147 0.70 -30.41 4.09
N PHE A 148 0.27 -29.23 3.63
CA PHE A 148 -0.65 -28.37 4.37
C PHE A 148 -2.12 -28.56 3.94
N ASN A 149 -2.40 -29.52 3.05
CA ASN A 149 -3.73 -29.78 2.48
C ASN A 149 -4.43 -28.50 2.00
N VAL A 150 -3.70 -27.69 1.23
CA VAL A 150 -4.18 -26.39 0.75
C VAL A 150 -4.96 -26.59 -0.54
N SER A 151 -6.10 -25.93 -0.66
CA SER A 151 -6.89 -25.86 -1.89
C SER A 151 -7.46 -24.46 -2.07
N TRP A 152 -7.69 -24.04 -3.31
CA TRP A 152 -8.27 -22.73 -3.62
C TRP A 152 -9.31 -22.85 -4.75
N ALA A 153 -10.22 -21.89 -4.81
CA ALA A 153 -11.08 -21.71 -5.97
C ALA A 153 -10.25 -21.22 -7.16
N ALA A 154 -10.56 -21.69 -8.36
CA ALA A 154 -9.94 -21.16 -9.58
C ALA A 154 -10.22 -19.64 -9.68
N PRO A 155 -9.22 -18.83 -10.08
CA PRO A 155 -9.38 -17.38 -10.19
C PRO A 155 -10.36 -16.95 -11.29
#